data_AF-A0A453CL05-F1
#
_entry.id   AF-A0A453CL05-F1
#
_cell.length_a   1.000
_cell.length_b   1.000
_cell.length_c   1.000
_cell.angle_alpha   90.00
_cell.angle_beta   90.00
_cell.angle_gamma   90.00
#
_symmetry.space_group_name_H-M   'P 1'
#
loop_
_entity.id
_entity.type
_entity.pdbx_description
1 polymer ?
#
loop_
_entity_poly.entity_id
_entity_poly.type
_entity_poly.pdbx_seq_one_letter_code
_entity_poly.pdbx_strand_id
1 'polypeptide(L)'
;MQVGMEFWAQWAHKALWHASLWHMHESHHRPRDGPFELNDVFAIINAGPAIALLAYGFFHRGLIPGLCFGAGLGITLFGMAYMFVHDGLVHRRFPVGPIADVPYFRRVAAAHKIHHMDKFEGVPYGLFLGPKELEDVGGLDELEQELARINRTRSI
;
A
#
# COMPACT_ATOMS: atom_id res chain seq x y z
N MET A 1 3.99 -5.90 15.04
CA MET A 1 3.03 -6.41 14.04
C MET A 1 2.99 -5.54 12.77
N GLN A 2 2.75 -4.22 12.85
CA GLN A 2 2.65 -3.38 11.65
C GLN A 2 3.90 -3.37 10.74
N VAL A 3 5.10 -3.25 11.34
CA VAL A 3 6.36 -3.35 10.58
C VAL A 3 6.48 -4.69 9.85
N GLY A 4 6.09 -5.79 10.49
CA GLY A 4 6.11 -7.12 9.86
C GLY A 4 5.13 -7.23 8.69
N MET A 5 3.99 -6.53 8.75
CA MET A 5 3.02 -6.51 7.66
C MET A 5 3.47 -5.67 6.48
N GLU A 6 4.23 -4.59 6.72
CA GLU A 6 4.89 -3.84 5.63
C GLU A 6 5.86 -4.74 4.87
N PHE A 7 6.73 -5.47 5.57
CA PHE A 7 7.64 -6.42 4.92
C PHE A 7 6.89 -7.54 4.18
N TRP A 8 5.80 -8.04 4.76
CA TRP A 8 4.94 -9.01 4.09
C TRP A 8 4.31 -8.43 2.82
N ALA A 9 3.76 -7.22 2.88
CA ALA A 9 3.14 -6.55 1.75
C ALA A 9 4.16 -6.26 0.64
N GLN A 10 5.35 -5.76 0.99
CA GLN A 10 6.47 -5.57 0.07
C GLN A 10 6.86 -6.87 -0.63
N TRP A 11 7.04 -7.95 0.14
CA TRP A 11 7.38 -9.26 -0.41
C TRP A 11 6.26 -9.80 -1.30
N ALA A 12 5.01 -9.74 -0.87
CA ALA A 12 3.87 -10.22 -1.64
C ALA A 12 3.70 -9.41 -2.94
N HIS A 13 3.89 -8.10 -2.88
CA HIS A 13 3.84 -7.23 -4.05
C HIS A 13 4.90 -7.64 -5.08
N LYS A 14 6.15 -7.83 -4.65
CA LYS A 14 7.23 -8.26 -5.53
C LYS A 14 7.06 -9.70 -6.04
N ALA A 15 6.87 -10.65 -5.13
CA ALA A 15 6.99 -12.08 -5.39
C ALA A 15 5.69 -12.73 -5.89
N LEU A 16 4.53 -12.10 -5.65
CA LEU A 16 3.23 -12.62 -6.06
C LEU A 16 2.59 -11.69 -7.10
N TRP A 17 2.40 -10.41 -6.76
CA TRP A 17 1.62 -9.48 -7.61
C TRP A 17 2.37 -9.10 -8.89
N HIS A 18 3.69 -8.94 -8.84
CA HIS A 18 4.55 -8.75 -10.04
C HIS A 18 5.02 -10.05 -10.68
N ALA A 19 4.48 -11.20 -10.25
CA ALA A 19 4.81 -12.50 -10.81
C ALA A 19 3.54 -13.28 -11.21
N SER A 20 3.15 -14.29 -10.43
CA SER A 20 2.03 -15.18 -10.77
C SER A 20 0.66 -14.49 -10.77
N LEU A 21 0.52 -13.37 -10.05
CA LEU A 21 -0.73 -12.62 -9.92
C LEU A 21 -0.73 -11.30 -10.72
N TRP A 22 0.21 -11.15 -11.67
CA TRP A 22 0.30 -9.95 -12.52
C TRP A 22 -1.00 -9.65 -13.27
N HIS A 23 -1.69 -10.67 -13.79
CA HIS A 23 -2.96 -10.46 -14.49
C HIS A 23 -4.04 -9.75 -13.63
N MET A 24 -3.96 -9.83 -12.30
CA MET A 24 -4.83 -9.08 -11.38
C MET A 24 -4.27 -7.69 -11.08
N HIS A 25 -2.96 -7.59 -10.90
CA HIS A 25 -2.27 -6.36 -10.53
C HIS A 25 -2.05 -5.40 -11.70
N GLU A 26 -2.03 -5.87 -12.94
CA GLU A 26 -1.78 -5.08 -14.14
C GLU A 26 -2.81 -3.94 -14.30
N SER A 27 -4.06 -4.18 -13.90
CA SER A 27 -5.12 -3.16 -13.90
C SER A 27 -4.72 -1.91 -13.10
N HIS A 28 -3.92 -2.09 -12.05
CA HIS A 28 -3.42 -1.05 -11.17
C HIS A 28 -2.31 -0.20 -11.79
N HIS A 29 -1.52 -0.79 -12.70
CA HIS A 29 -0.41 -0.14 -13.40
C HIS A 29 -0.88 0.65 -14.64
N ARG A 30 -2.13 0.47 -15.04
CA ARG A 30 -2.72 1.14 -16.19
C ARG A 30 -3.61 2.30 -15.73
N PRO A 31 -3.90 3.27 -16.62
CA PRO A 31 -4.90 4.29 -16.32
C PRO A 31 -6.24 3.64 -15.95
N ARG A 32 -6.78 4.03 -14.79
CA ARG A 32 -8.01 3.47 -14.24
C ARG A 32 -9.22 3.77 -15.13
N ASP A 33 -10.09 2.77 -15.29
CA ASP A 33 -11.43 2.90 -15.87
C ASP A 33 -12.51 2.58 -14.83
N GLY A 34 -13.27 3.60 -14.41
CA GLY A 34 -14.35 3.44 -13.43
C GLY A 34 -13.88 3.22 -11.97
N PRO A 35 -14.82 3.02 -11.02
CA PRO A 35 -14.54 3.03 -9.58
C PRO A 35 -13.85 1.77 -9.03
N PHE A 36 -13.84 0.65 -9.77
CA PHE A 36 -13.30 -0.64 -9.34
C PHE A 36 -12.26 -1.16 -10.33
N GLU A 37 -11.25 -1.87 -9.83
CA GLU A 37 -10.22 -2.55 -10.60
C GLU A 37 -10.11 -4.02 -10.19
N LEU A 38 -9.62 -4.89 -11.08
CA LEU A 38 -9.38 -6.29 -10.73
C LEU A 38 -8.39 -6.42 -9.56
N ASN A 39 -7.48 -5.47 -9.41
CA ASN A 39 -6.56 -5.35 -8.28
C ASN A 39 -7.28 -5.27 -6.91
N ASP A 40 -8.52 -4.78 -6.86
CA ASP A 40 -9.29 -4.65 -5.60
C ASP A 40 -9.58 -6.00 -4.95
N VAL A 41 -9.48 -7.10 -5.70
CA VAL A 41 -9.58 -8.47 -5.18
C VAL A 41 -8.53 -8.72 -4.09
N PHE A 42 -7.34 -8.11 -4.15
CA PHE A 42 -6.34 -8.26 -3.09
C PHE A 42 -6.83 -7.70 -1.75
N ALA A 43 -7.58 -6.59 -1.76
CA ALA A 43 -8.17 -6.04 -0.54
C ALA A 43 -9.18 -7.03 0.07
N ILE A 44 -10.01 -7.66 -0.77
CA ILE A 44 -11.01 -8.66 -0.35
C ILE A 44 -10.32 -9.91 0.23
N ILE A 45 -9.29 -10.43 -0.46
CA ILE A 45 -8.53 -11.60 -0.03
C ILE A 45 -7.88 -11.36 1.33
N ASN A 46 -7.37 -10.15 1.59
CA ASN A 46 -6.77 -9.79 2.88
C ASN A 46 -7.82 -9.50 3.97
N ALA A 47 -8.98 -8.97 3.60
CA ALA A 47 -10.08 -8.70 4.54
C ALA A 47 -10.72 -9.98 5.09
N GLY A 48 -10.84 -11.04 4.28
CA GLY A 48 -11.42 -12.32 4.70
C GLY A 48 -10.75 -12.92 5.97
N PRO A 49 -9.43 -13.15 5.97
CA PRO A 49 -8.69 -13.60 7.15
C PRO A 49 -8.81 -12.66 8.34
N ALA A 50 -8.78 -11.34 8.13
CA ALA A 50 -8.93 -10.37 9.21
C ALA A 50 -10.29 -10.48 9.90
N ILE A 51 -11.37 -10.56 9.11
CA ILE A 51 -12.74 -10.74 9.61
C ILE A 51 -12.87 -12.08 10.34
N ALA A 52 -12.34 -13.16 9.77
CA ALA A 52 -12.39 -14.49 10.40
C ALA A 52 -11.68 -14.51 11.76
N LEU A 53 -10.50 -13.89 11.85
CA LEU A 53 -9.73 -13.78 13.10
C LEU A 53 -10.44 -12.90 14.14
N LEU A 54 -11.00 -11.76 13.72
CA LEU A 54 -11.81 -10.90 14.59
C LEU A 54 -13.06 -11.63 15.11
N ALA A 55 -13.81 -12.30 14.23
CA ALA A 55 -15.00 -13.05 14.61
C ALA A 55 -14.66 -14.18 15.58
N TYR A 56 -13.64 -14.99 15.26
CA TYR A 56 -13.20 -16.06 16.14
C TYR A 56 -12.78 -15.51 17.52
N GLY A 57 -11.99 -14.45 17.54
CA GLY A 57 -11.53 -13.84 18.78
C GLY A 57 -12.62 -13.15 19.60
N PHE A 58 -13.68 -12.67 18.95
CA PHE A 58 -14.82 -12.02 19.61
C PHE A 58 -15.78 -13.04 20.23
N PHE A 59 -16.08 -14.14 19.53
CA PHE A 59 -17.07 -15.13 19.97
C PHE A 59 -16.52 -16.19 20.94
N HIS A 60 -15.19 -16.31 21.08
CA HIS A 60 -14.56 -17.28 21.96
C HIS A 60 -13.78 -16.60 23.09
N ARG A 61 -13.72 -17.25 24.26
CA ARG A 61 -12.96 -16.75 25.42
C ARG A 61 -11.67 -17.53 25.60
N GLY A 62 -10.61 -16.83 25.99
CA GLY A 62 -9.31 -17.43 26.29
C GLY A 62 -8.16 -16.68 25.62
N LEU A 63 -6.94 -17.10 25.93
CA LEU A 63 -5.73 -16.46 25.43
C LEU A 63 -5.62 -16.56 23.89
N ILE A 64 -5.84 -17.75 23.32
CA ILE A 64 -5.74 -17.97 21.88
C ILE A 64 -6.76 -17.13 21.09
N PRO A 65 -8.07 -17.14 21.44
CA PRO A 65 -9.03 -16.20 20.85
C PRO A 65 -8.62 -14.73 20.98
N GLY A 66 -8.11 -14.31 22.14
CA GLY A 66 -7.62 -12.95 22.35
C GLY A 66 -6.47 -12.57 21.40
N LEU A 67 -5.52 -13.49 21.17
CA LEU A 67 -4.45 -13.31 20.20
C LEU A 67 -4.97 -13.24 18.76
N CYS A 68 -5.93 -14.09 18.40
CA CYS A 68 -6.60 -14.02 17.10
C CYS A 68 -7.31 -12.69 16.90
N PHE A 69 -8.04 -12.19 17.90
CA PHE A 69 -8.68 -10.87 17.85
C PHE A 69 -7.64 -9.77 17.60
N GLY A 70 -6.55 -9.76 18.37
CA GLY A 70 -5.48 -8.78 18.21
C GLY A 70 -4.82 -8.84 16.83
N ALA A 71 -4.61 -10.04 16.28
CA ALA A 71 -4.09 -10.23 14.92
C ALA A 71 -5.09 -9.77 13.85
N GLY A 72 -6.37 -10.10 13.97
CA GLY A 72 -7.41 -9.61 13.06
C GLY A 72 -7.47 -8.08 13.08
N LEU A 73 -7.47 -7.46 14.26
CA LEU A 73 -7.47 -6.01 14.44
C LEU A 73 -6.23 -5.36 13.81
N GLY A 74 -5.05 -5.95 14.01
CA GLY A 74 -3.82 -5.46 13.41
C GLY A 74 -3.91 -5.45 11.88
N ILE A 75 -4.32 -6.55 11.26
CA ILE A 75 -4.48 -6.65 9.80
C ILE A 75 -5.48 -5.59 9.31
N THR A 76 -6.63 -5.43 9.98
CA THR A 76 -7.63 -4.43 9.61
C THR A 76 -7.08 -3.00 9.69
N LEU A 77 -6.41 -2.63 10.78
CA LEU A 77 -5.82 -1.29 10.93
C LEU A 77 -4.77 -0.99 9.85
N PHE A 78 -3.92 -1.97 9.54
CA PHE A 78 -2.91 -1.82 8.51
C PHE A 78 -3.51 -1.76 7.10
N GLY A 79 -4.50 -2.61 6.81
CA GLY A 79 -5.26 -2.56 5.57
C GLY A 79 -5.97 -1.23 5.37
N MET A 80 -6.55 -0.66 6.44
CA MET A 80 -7.11 0.69 6.38
C MET A 80 -6.04 1.75 6.12
N ALA A 81 -4.89 1.69 6.80
CA ALA A 81 -3.79 2.63 6.54
C ALA A 81 -3.32 2.57 5.07
N TYR A 82 -3.20 1.37 4.52
CA TYR A 82 -2.91 1.16 3.10
C TYR A 82 -3.99 1.76 2.21
N MET A 83 -5.26 1.44 2.43
CA MET A 83 -6.36 2.00 1.65
C MET A 83 -6.35 3.54 1.65
N PHE A 84 -6.17 4.19 2.80
CA PHE A 84 -6.11 5.65 2.86
C PHE A 84 -4.89 6.21 2.14
N VAL A 85 -3.71 5.62 2.32
CA VAL A 85 -2.47 6.16 1.73
C VAL A 85 -2.37 5.78 0.26
N HIS A 86 -2.42 4.50 -0.07
CA HIS A 86 -2.30 4.00 -1.43
C HIS A 86 -3.49 4.40 -2.31
N ASP A 87 -4.71 3.98 -1.98
CA ASP A 87 -5.87 4.21 -2.82
C ASP A 87 -6.36 5.67 -2.74
N GLY A 88 -6.45 6.20 -1.52
CA GLY A 88 -6.90 7.56 -1.27
C GLY A 88 -5.89 8.63 -1.67
N LEU A 89 -4.69 8.61 -1.10
CA LEU A 89 -3.70 9.67 -1.27
C LEU A 89 -2.92 9.55 -2.59
N VAL A 90 -2.36 8.37 -2.88
CA VAL A 90 -1.51 8.17 -4.05
C VAL A 90 -2.34 8.07 -5.33
N HIS A 91 -3.36 7.22 -5.34
CA HIS A 91 -4.23 7.00 -6.51
C HIS A 91 -5.43 7.93 -6.61
N ARG A 92 -5.64 8.80 -5.60
CA ARG A 92 -6.71 9.81 -5.58
C ARG A 92 -8.11 9.21 -5.80
N ARG A 93 -8.36 7.98 -5.32
CA ARG A 93 -9.67 7.33 -5.44
C ARG A 93 -10.74 8.03 -4.58
N PHE A 94 -10.35 8.63 -3.45
CA PHE A 94 -11.22 9.39 -2.56
C PHE A 94 -10.41 10.43 -1.77
N PRO A 95 -11.06 11.50 -1.27
CA PRO A 95 -10.35 12.54 -0.50
C PRO A 95 -9.87 12.02 0.86
N VAL A 96 -8.61 12.31 1.20
CA VAL A 96 -7.97 11.91 2.48
C VAL A 96 -7.69 13.07 3.43
N GLY A 97 -8.17 14.27 3.06
CA GLY A 97 -8.03 15.47 3.88
C GLY A 97 -6.57 15.88 4.14
N PRO A 98 -6.25 16.42 5.33
CA PRO A 98 -4.93 17.01 5.65
C PRO A 98 -3.76 16.03 5.60
N ILE A 99 -4.02 14.71 5.64
CA ILE A 99 -2.99 13.68 5.54
C ILE A 99 -2.23 13.80 4.22
N ALA A 100 -2.90 14.29 3.17
CA ALA A 100 -2.27 14.53 1.87
C ALA A 100 -1.12 15.55 1.94
N ASP A 101 -1.09 16.42 2.96
CA ASP A 101 -0.11 17.49 3.09
C ASP A 101 1.11 17.14 3.93
N VAL A 102 1.11 15.98 4.57
CA VAL A 102 2.25 15.51 5.36
C VAL A 102 3.44 15.23 4.43
N PRO A 103 4.63 15.83 4.68
CA PRO A 103 5.80 15.69 3.81
C PRO A 103 6.20 14.24 3.54
N TYR A 104 6.12 13.37 4.56
CA TYR A 104 6.42 11.96 4.41
C TYR A 104 5.49 11.26 3.40
N PHE A 105 4.17 11.47 3.48
CA PHE A 105 3.23 10.83 2.56
C PHE A 105 3.34 11.38 1.13
N ARG A 106 3.82 12.62 0.95
CA ARG A 106 4.19 13.14 -0.37
C ARG A 106 5.38 12.39 -0.96
N ARG A 107 6.37 12.06 -0.12
CA ARG A 107 7.53 11.24 -0.51
C ARG A 107 7.12 9.81 -0.86
N VAL A 108 6.21 9.21 -0.08
CA VAL A 108 5.60 7.90 -0.39
C VAL A 108 4.87 7.94 -1.74
N ALA A 109 4.07 8.97 -2.00
CA ALA A 109 3.37 9.13 -3.28
C ALA A 109 4.34 9.27 -4.47
N ALA A 110 5.44 10.00 -4.30
CA ALA A 110 6.50 10.11 -5.31
C ALA A 110 7.16 8.76 -5.57
N ALA A 111 7.52 8.02 -4.51
CA ALA A 111 8.15 6.71 -4.60
C ALA A 111 7.24 5.70 -5.31
N HIS A 112 5.95 5.66 -4.95
CA HIS A 112 4.98 4.79 -5.61
C HIS A 112 4.76 5.17 -7.07
N LYS A 113 4.79 6.46 -7.40
CA LYS A 113 4.70 6.89 -8.80
C LYS A 113 5.90 6.41 -9.63
N ILE A 114 7.10 6.37 -9.05
CA ILE A 114 8.30 5.81 -9.69
C ILE A 114 8.14 4.31 -9.94
N HIS A 115 7.54 3.58 -9.00
CA HIS A 115 7.18 2.17 -9.18
C HIS A 115 6.29 1.97 -10.42
N HIS A 116 5.24 2.77 -10.58
CA HIS A 116 4.35 2.75 -11.75
C HIS A 116 5.03 3.14 -13.07
N MET A 117 6.18 3.79 -13.02
CA MET A 117 7.00 4.07 -14.20
C MET A 117 7.91 2.90 -14.59
N ASP A 118 7.88 1.80 -13.82
CA ASP A 118 8.71 0.61 -14.00
C ASP A 118 10.22 0.93 -14.07
N LYS A 119 10.65 1.92 -13.28
CA LYS A 119 12.07 2.23 -13.10
C LYS A 119 12.71 1.29 -12.08
N PHE A 120 14.04 1.18 -12.10
CA PHE A 120 14.81 0.40 -11.12
C PHE A 120 14.31 -1.05 -11.00
N GLU A 121 14.00 -1.70 -12.13
CA GLU A 121 13.45 -3.07 -12.16
C GLU A 121 12.14 -3.21 -11.36
N GLY A 122 11.32 -2.15 -11.34
CA GLY A 122 10.06 -2.10 -10.62
C GLY A 122 10.18 -1.75 -9.13
N VAL A 123 11.36 -1.33 -8.64
CA VAL A 123 11.50 -0.83 -7.26
C VAL A 123 10.92 0.59 -7.16
N PRO A 124 10.18 0.94 -6.09
CA PRO A 124 9.94 0.17 -4.87
C PRO A 124 8.69 -0.72 -4.86
N TYR A 125 8.68 -1.78 -4.05
CA TYR A 125 7.51 -2.66 -3.87
C TYR A 125 6.78 -2.42 -2.54
N GLY A 126 7.41 -1.80 -1.55
CA GLY A 126 6.81 -1.37 -0.30
C GLY A 126 6.10 -0.04 -0.47
N LEU A 127 5.02 0.18 0.29
CA LEU A 127 4.31 1.44 0.28
C LEU A 127 5.01 2.44 1.19
N PHE A 128 5.11 2.10 2.48
CA PHE A 128 5.76 2.97 3.46
C PHE A 128 7.28 2.86 3.38
N LEU A 129 7.82 1.68 3.06
CA LEU A 129 9.26 1.52 2.84
C LEU A 129 9.72 2.02 1.47
N GLY A 130 8.82 2.43 0.59
CA GLY A 130 9.16 2.78 -0.79
C GLY A 130 10.25 3.85 -0.94
N PRO A 131 10.25 4.97 -0.18
CA PRO A 131 11.34 5.94 -0.21
C PRO A 131 12.71 5.34 0.16
N LYS A 132 12.74 4.39 1.10
CA LYS A 132 13.96 3.72 1.54
C LYS A 132 14.43 2.69 0.52
N GLU A 133 13.51 1.91 -0.06
CA GLU A 133 13.86 0.97 -1.13
C GLU A 133 14.47 1.68 -2.34
N LEU A 134 13.96 2.86 -2.69
CA LEU A 134 14.57 3.70 -3.73
C LEU A 134 15.96 4.19 -3.34
N GLU A 135 16.16 4.60 -2.09
CA GLU A 135 17.47 4.97 -1.57
C GLU A 135 18.47 3.80 -1.69
N ASP A 136 18.05 2.59 -1.31
CA ASP A 136 18.89 1.39 -1.33
C ASP A 136 19.32 0.98 -2.76
N VAL A 137 18.57 1.39 -3.80
CA VAL A 137 18.92 1.15 -5.22
C VAL A 137 19.50 2.38 -5.93
N GLY A 138 19.77 3.46 -5.21
CA GLY A 138 20.35 4.70 -5.76
C GLY A 138 19.37 5.62 -6.50
N GLY A 139 18.06 5.45 -6.32
CA GLY A 139 17.00 6.24 -6.96
C GLY A 139 16.58 7.51 -6.21
N LEU A 140 17.47 8.08 -5.38
CA LEU A 140 17.17 9.30 -4.62
C LEU A 140 16.93 10.52 -5.53
N ASP A 141 17.70 10.65 -6.60
CA ASP A 141 17.58 11.79 -7.51
C ASP A 141 16.22 11.79 -8.22
N GLU A 142 15.76 10.62 -8.70
CA GLU A 142 14.43 10.44 -9.27
C GLU A 142 13.33 10.74 -8.25
N LEU A 143 13.51 10.29 -7.01
CA LEU A 143 12.57 10.55 -5.93
C LEU A 143 12.43 12.05 -5.64
N GLU A 144 13.53 12.78 -5.55
CA GLU A 144 13.50 14.24 -5.35
C GLU A 144 12.91 14.98 -6.56
N GLN A 145 13.21 14.54 -7.78
CA GLN A 145 12.63 15.11 -8.99
C GLN A 145 11.10 14.94 -9.02
N GLU A 146 10.59 13.73 -8.73
CA GLU A 146 9.15 13.48 -8.69
C GLU A 146 8.47 14.20 -7.52
N LEU A 147 9.11 14.27 -6.34
CA LEU A 147 8.61 15.04 -5.22
C LEU A 147 8.50 16.54 -5.56
N ALA A 148 9.51 17.11 -6.23
CA ALA A 148 9.48 18.49 -6.71
C ALA A 148 8.38 18.73 -7.75
N ARG A 149 8.12 17.76 -8.64
CA ARG A 149 6.96 17.83 -9.56
C ARG A 149 5.64 17.86 -8.79
N ILE A 150 5.43 16.95 -7.84
CA ILE A 150 4.20 16.87 -7.04
C ILE A 150 3.96 18.18 -6.27
N ASN A 151 5.01 18.74 -5.66
CA ASN A 151 4.90 19.99 -4.91
C ASN A 151 4.54 21.17 -5.83
N ARG A 152 5.14 21.27 -7.01
CA ARG A 152 4.79 22.32 -8.00
C ARG A 152 3.34 22.24 -8.45
N THR A 153 2.83 21.05 -8.72
CA THR A 153 1.43 20.86 -9.16
C THR A 153 0.40 21.19 -8.08
N ARG A 154 0.80 21.21 -6.80
CA ARG A 154 -0.09 21.52 -5.67
C ARG A 154 -0.02 22.97 -5.18
N SER A 155 1.01 23.72 -5.58
CA SER A 155 1.13 25.15 -5.27
C SER A 155 0.38 26.06 -6.24
N ILE A 156 -0.33 25.47 -7.21
CA ILE A 156 -1.22 26.13 -8.18
C ILE A 156 -2.65 25.70 -7.83
#